data_AF-A0A1S3QVY8-F1
#
_entry.id   AF-A0A1S3QVY8-F1
#
_cell.length_a   1.000
_cell.length_b   1.000
_cell.length_c   1.000
_cell.angle_alpha   90.00
_cell.angle_beta   90.00
_cell.angle_gamma   90.00
#
_symmetry.space_group_name_H-M   'P 1'
#
loop_
_entity.id
_entity.type
_entity.pdbx_description
1 polymer ?
#
loop_
_entity_poly.entity_id
_entity_poly.type
_entity_poly.pdbx_seq_one_letter_code
_entity_poly.pdbx_strand_id
1 'polypeptide(L)'
;MTGYTDKLLPTDRFPWSDDNGFTECTKSTTHPPSPQWSWVTEWAVDFAFSGGTDKEGWQYAADFPVTFHGNKSLKDFVRRRRWVRKCKITLTAPWQEVPPIPLSDITVLPCLAQSSMEQVPVWGLSDKGDVLCRLGVTPQNPAGSSWLHVGTDQPFKSISIGGGHQVWAIARDRAVFYRGSVSASNPAGETQMLGRSF
;
A
#
# COMPACT_ATOMS: atom_id res chain seq x y z
N MET A 1 43.60 0.93 -3.58
CA MET A 1 42.43 1.81 -3.78
C MET A 1 41.22 1.08 -3.20
N THR A 2 40.89 1.31 -1.93
CA THR A 2 39.83 0.56 -1.23
C THR A 2 38.64 1.47 -1.02
N GLY A 3 37.61 1.34 -1.86
CA GLY A 3 36.40 2.14 -1.75
C GLY A 3 35.49 1.95 -2.96
N TYR A 4 34.20 2.21 -2.75
CA TYR A 4 33.26 2.36 -3.86
C TYR A 4 33.52 3.72 -4.52
N THR A 5 33.43 3.78 -5.85
CA THR A 5 33.65 5.00 -6.63
C THR A 5 32.32 5.65 -7.02
N ASP A 6 32.27 6.98 -7.02
CA ASP A 6 31.16 7.74 -7.57
C ASP A 6 31.34 8.03 -9.08
N LYS A 7 32.50 7.68 -9.64
CA LYS A 7 32.76 7.71 -11.08
C LYS A 7 32.27 6.41 -11.70
N LEU A 8 31.24 6.52 -12.53
CA LEU A 8 30.59 5.41 -13.22
C LEU A 8 31.16 5.22 -14.63
N LEU A 9 31.19 3.98 -15.08
CA LEU A 9 31.44 3.62 -16.47
C LEU A 9 30.15 3.84 -17.29
N PRO A 10 30.24 4.01 -18.63
CA PRO A 10 29.06 4.21 -19.48
C PRO A 10 28.02 3.09 -19.42
N THR A 11 28.42 1.88 -19.03
CA THR A 11 27.55 0.70 -18.90
C THR A 11 26.99 0.50 -17.49
N ASP A 12 27.44 1.31 -16.52
CA ASP A 12 26.97 1.20 -15.14
C ASP A 12 25.54 1.74 -15.00
N ARG A 13 24.87 1.33 -13.92
CA ARG A 13 23.54 1.83 -13.57
C ARG A 13 23.60 3.29 -13.15
N PHE A 14 22.49 4.01 -13.32
CA PHE A 14 22.42 5.42 -12.90
C PHE A 14 22.70 5.57 -11.39
N PRO A 15 23.47 6.58 -10.96
CA PRO A 15 23.83 6.78 -9.55
C PRO A 15 22.62 7.08 -8.67
N TRP A 16 21.58 7.67 -9.25
CA TRP A 16 20.25 7.82 -8.69
C TRP A 16 19.25 7.15 -9.61
N SER A 17 18.63 6.08 -9.15
CA SER A 17 17.75 5.27 -9.98
C SER A 17 16.52 4.76 -9.24
N ASP A 18 15.58 4.23 -10.02
CA ASP A 18 14.53 3.34 -9.54
C ASP A 18 15.09 2.04 -8.93
N ASP A 19 14.20 1.16 -8.46
CA ASP A 19 14.56 -0.06 -7.74
C ASP A 19 15.39 -1.05 -8.55
N ASN A 20 15.17 -1.08 -9.86
CA ASN A 20 15.82 -1.96 -10.81
C ASN A 20 17.12 -1.37 -11.40
N GLY A 21 17.39 -0.07 -11.22
CA GLY A 21 18.63 0.59 -11.63
C GLY A 21 18.67 1.05 -13.10
N PHE A 22 17.55 1.02 -13.83
CA PHE A 22 17.51 1.33 -15.27
C PHE A 22 16.89 2.68 -15.59
N THR A 23 16.15 3.29 -14.66
CA THR A 23 15.57 4.63 -14.84
C THR A 23 16.28 5.62 -13.94
N GLU A 24 16.76 6.74 -14.48
CA GLU A 24 17.35 7.80 -13.66
C GLU A 24 16.28 8.53 -12.82
N CYS A 25 16.47 8.60 -11.50
CA CYS A 25 15.51 9.19 -10.56
C CYS A 25 16.22 10.06 -9.51
N THR A 26 16.71 11.23 -9.93
CA THR A 26 17.40 12.15 -9.03
C THR A 26 16.44 12.82 -8.03
N LYS A 27 16.98 13.34 -6.92
CA LYS A 27 16.18 14.10 -5.93
C LYS A 27 15.46 15.32 -6.54
N SER A 28 16.05 15.96 -7.55
CA SER A 28 15.50 17.16 -8.19
C SER A 28 14.49 16.85 -9.29
N THR A 29 14.62 15.70 -9.97
CA THR A 29 13.69 15.27 -11.03
C THR A 29 12.53 14.43 -10.50
N THR A 30 12.56 14.06 -9.21
CA THR A 30 11.46 13.33 -8.57
C THR A 30 10.36 14.29 -8.12
N HIS A 31 9.21 14.22 -8.79
CA HIS A 31 8.03 15.04 -8.50
C HIS A 31 6.92 14.22 -7.84
N PRO A 32 6.00 14.86 -7.09
CA PRO A 32 4.81 14.19 -6.59
C PRO A 32 3.97 13.60 -7.75
N PRO A 33 3.16 12.55 -7.50
CA PRO A 33 2.39 11.89 -8.56
C PRO A 33 1.40 12.79 -9.31
N SER A 34 0.89 13.84 -8.66
CA SER A 34 0.00 14.83 -9.27
C SER A 34 0.04 16.16 -8.49
N PRO A 35 -0.54 17.27 -9.01
CA PRO A 35 -0.55 18.56 -8.33
C PRO A 35 -1.24 18.57 -6.96
N GLN A 36 -2.12 17.61 -6.68
CA GLN A 36 -2.77 17.46 -5.38
C GLN A 36 -1.83 16.89 -4.30
N TRP A 37 -0.69 16.30 -4.69
CA TRP A 37 0.29 15.77 -3.76
C TRP A 37 1.38 16.78 -3.48
N SER A 38 1.76 16.92 -2.20
CA SER A 38 2.90 17.72 -1.77
C SER A 38 3.85 16.89 -0.91
N TRP A 39 5.14 17.19 -1.00
CA TRP A 39 6.14 16.60 -0.11
C TRP A 39 5.98 17.19 1.29
N VAL A 40 5.93 16.33 2.31
CA VAL A 40 5.75 16.75 3.72
C VAL A 40 6.95 16.41 4.61
N THR A 41 7.99 15.85 4.02
CA THR A 41 9.26 15.54 4.67
C THR A 41 10.39 15.80 3.70
N GLU A 42 11.61 15.93 4.20
CA GLU A 42 12.81 15.88 3.37
C GLU A 42 13.20 14.45 3.00
N TRP A 43 14.07 14.30 2.02
CA TRP A 43 14.66 13.00 1.68
C TRP A 43 15.43 12.42 2.87
N ALA A 44 15.06 11.22 3.28
CA ALA A 44 15.71 10.47 4.34
C ALA A 44 16.21 9.11 3.81
N VAL A 45 17.20 8.55 4.48
CA VAL A 45 17.67 7.19 4.20
C VAL A 45 16.73 6.19 4.86
N ASP A 46 16.31 5.17 4.11
CA ASP A 46 15.46 4.10 4.62
C ASP A 46 16.28 2.97 5.24
N PHE A 47 16.31 2.92 6.57
CA PHE A 47 16.98 1.87 7.33
C PHE A 47 16.11 0.62 7.56
N ALA A 48 14.81 0.70 7.30
CA ALA A 48 13.86 -0.39 7.57
C ALA A 48 13.65 -1.31 6.35
N PHE A 49 14.48 -1.17 5.33
CA PHE A 49 14.36 -1.94 4.09
C PHE A 49 14.72 -3.42 4.29
N SER A 50 14.05 -4.29 3.53
CA SER A 50 14.29 -5.74 3.59
C SER A 50 15.74 -6.10 3.23
N GLY A 51 16.29 -7.08 3.93
CA GLY A 51 17.71 -7.46 3.82
C GLY A 51 18.66 -6.65 4.70
N GLY A 52 18.15 -5.63 5.41
CA GLY A 52 18.92 -4.79 6.33
C GLY A 52 19.90 -3.86 5.60
N THR A 53 20.49 -2.94 6.35
CA THR A 53 21.50 -1.98 5.88
C THR A 53 22.62 -1.86 6.89
N ASP A 54 23.76 -1.29 6.49
CA ASP A 54 24.76 -0.86 7.44
C ASP A 54 24.32 0.42 8.19
N LYS A 55 25.17 0.89 9.12
CA LYS A 55 24.94 2.12 9.90
C LYS A 55 24.77 3.40 9.07
N GLU A 56 25.17 3.38 7.80
CA GLU A 56 25.04 4.49 6.86
C GLU A 56 23.90 4.26 5.85
N GLY A 57 23.16 3.16 5.97
CA GLY A 57 22.04 2.81 5.11
C GLY A 57 22.42 2.17 3.77
N TRP A 58 23.66 1.69 3.60
CA TRP A 58 24.06 0.95 2.41
C TRP A 58 23.65 -0.51 2.49
N GLN A 59 23.26 -1.06 1.34
CA GLN A 59 23.25 -2.49 1.07
C GLN A 59 24.30 -2.85 0.03
N TYR A 60 24.73 -4.10 0.02
CA TYR A 60 25.85 -4.61 -0.75
C TYR A 60 25.44 -5.84 -1.55
N ALA A 61 26.06 -6.05 -2.72
CA ALA A 61 25.91 -7.26 -3.51
C ALA A 61 27.14 -7.48 -4.42
N ALA A 62 27.27 -8.70 -4.94
CA ALA A 62 28.28 -9.02 -5.95
C ALA A 62 27.98 -8.34 -7.30
N ASP A 63 26.70 -8.18 -7.65
CA ASP A 63 26.23 -7.45 -8.84
C ASP A 63 24.76 -7.01 -8.63
N PHE A 64 24.25 -6.08 -9.45
CA PHE A 64 22.90 -5.50 -9.35
C PHE A 64 21.73 -6.49 -9.47
N PRO A 65 21.78 -7.52 -10.35
CA PRO A 65 20.67 -8.49 -10.46
C PRO A 65 20.53 -9.42 -9.25
N VAL A 66 21.51 -9.43 -8.35
CA VAL A 66 21.57 -10.33 -7.20
C VAL A 66 20.89 -9.69 -5.98
N THR A 67 20.48 -10.52 -5.02
CA THR A 67 19.93 -10.05 -3.74
C THR A 67 20.96 -9.23 -2.96
N PHE A 68 20.53 -8.08 -2.47
CA PHE A 68 21.34 -7.19 -1.64
C PHE A 68 21.22 -7.54 -0.15
N HIS A 69 22.29 -7.30 0.61
CA HIS A 69 22.35 -7.53 2.07
C HIS A 69 23.03 -6.37 2.82
N GLY A 70 22.77 -6.25 4.12
CA GLY A 70 23.28 -5.14 4.93
C GLY A 70 24.76 -5.20 5.33
N ASN A 71 25.41 -6.38 5.24
CA ASN A 71 26.78 -6.58 5.73
C ASN A 71 27.81 -6.59 4.60
N LYS A 72 28.73 -5.63 4.59
CA LYS A 72 29.80 -5.56 3.59
C LYS A 72 30.77 -6.74 3.66
N SER A 73 31.08 -7.33 2.51
CA SER A 73 32.08 -8.39 2.32
C SER A 73 33.05 -8.06 1.18
N LEU A 74 34.11 -8.87 1.04
CA LEU A 74 35.08 -8.75 -0.07
C LEU A 74 34.50 -9.16 -1.43
N LYS A 75 33.35 -9.85 -1.45
CA LYS A 75 32.66 -10.28 -2.68
C LYS A 75 31.67 -9.23 -3.18
N ASP A 76 31.55 -8.09 -2.49
CA ASP A 76 30.57 -7.06 -2.80
C ASP A 76 31.16 -5.95 -3.67
N PHE A 77 30.89 -6.02 -4.97
CA PHE A 77 31.39 -5.09 -5.97
C PHE A 77 30.44 -3.92 -6.22
N VAL A 78 29.16 -4.05 -5.82
CA VAL A 78 28.16 -2.98 -5.92
C VAL A 78 27.54 -2.69 -4.57
N ARG A 79 27.02 -1.46 -4.42
CA ARG A 79 26.23 -1.05 -3.27
C ARG A 79 25.08 -0.15 -3.69
N ARG A 80 24.01 -0.12 -2.90
CA ARG A 80 22.87 0.79 -3.11
C ARG A 80 22.38 1.35 -1.78
N ARG A 81 21.72 2.51 -1.83
CA ARG A 81 21.08 3.14 -0.68
C ARG A 81 19.68 3.58 -1.08
N ARG A 82 18.68 3.15 -0.31
CA ARG A 82 17.29 3.54 -0.56
C ARG A 82 17.02 4.89 0.11
N TRP A 83 16.55 5.84 -0.68
CA TRP A 83 16.09 7.14 -0.20
C TRP A 83 14.56 7.19 -0.26
N VAL A 84 13.95 7.75 0.77
CA VAL A 84 12.49 7.87 0.90
C VAL A 84 12.11 9.31 1.24
N ARG A 85 10.94 9.71 0.78
CA ARG A 85 10.31 11.00 1.08
C ARG A 85 8.81 10.78 1.17
N LYS A 86 8.17 11.28 2.22
CA LYS A 86 6.72 11.18 2.41
C LYS A 86 6.01 12.31 1.68
N CYS A 87 4.93 11.97 1.00
CA CYS A 87 3.99 12.91 0.39
C CYS A 87 2.62 12.85 1.08
N LYS A 88 1.86 13.93 0.98
CA LYS A 88 0.48 14.05 1.44
C LYS A 88 -0.38 14.55 0.29
N ILE A 89 -1.52 13.91 0.06
CA ILE A 89 -2.53 14.42 -0.86
C ILE A 89 -3.42 15.43 -0.15
N THR A 90 -3.65 16.58 -0.77
CA THR A 90 -4.63 17.57 -0.35
C THR A 90 -5.72 17.62 -1.39
N LEU A 91 -6.89 17.13 -1.00
CA LEU A 91 -8.07 17.15 -1.83
C LEU A 91 -8.95 18.33 -1.39
N THR A 92 -9.48 19.07 -2.36
CA THR A 92 -10.32 20.25 -2.11
C THR A 92 -11.78 19.91 -2.40
N ALA A 93 -12.68 20.56 -1.67
CA ALA A 93 -14.13 20.44 -1.86
C ALA A 93 -14.55 20.88 -3.30
N PRO A 94 -15.74 20.50 -3.79
CA PRO A 94 -16.88 19.99 -3.02
C PRO A 94 -16.75 18.52 -2.63
N TRP A 95 -16.94 18.24 -1.34
CA TRP A 95 -17.10 16.89 -0.82
C TRP A 95 -18.57 16.52 -0.84
N GLN A 96 -18.89 15.36 -1.40
CA GLN A 96 -20.24 14.82 -1.33
C GLN A 96 -20.33 13.86 -0.15
N GLU A 97 -21.17 14.21 0.83
CA GLU A 97 -21.54 13.28 1.88
C GLU A 97 -22.36 12.13 1.28
N VAL A 98 -22.06 10.90 1.71
CA VAL A 98 -22.74 9.69 1.27
C VAL A 98 -23.61 9.18 2.42
N PRO A 99 -24.86 9.65 2.56
CA PRO A 99 -25.76 9.26 3.65
C PRO A 99 -26.20 7.79 3.55
N PRO A 100 -26.85 7.24 4.59
CA PRO A 100 -27.14 7.85 5.91
C PRO A 100 -26.26 7.30 7.05
N ILE A 101 -25.35 6.35 6.76
CA ILE A 101 -24.72 5.55 7.80
C ILE A 101 -23.40 6.20 8.24
N PRO A 102 -23.28 6.66 9.51
CA PRO A 102 -22.00 7.08 10.05
C PRO A 102 -21.08 5.87 10.18
N LEU A 103 -19.84 6.01 9.69
CA LEU A 103 -18.85 4.94 9.72
C LEU A 103 -17.81 5.19 10.81
N SER A 104 -17.39 4.12 11.48
CA SER A 104 -16.27 4.12 12.43
C SER A 104 -14.95 3.67 11.80
N ASP A 105 -15.00 2.86 10.74
CA ASP A 105 -13.85 2.42 9.96
C ASP A 105 -14.26 2.23 8.49
N ILE A 106 -13.33 2.44 7.56
CA ILE A 106 -13.55 2.28 6.12
C ILE A 106 -12.29 1.74 5.45
N THR A 107 -12.47 0.80 4.54
CA THR A 107 -11.37 0.19 3.78
C THR A 107 -11.74 0.13 2.31
N VAL A 108 -10.76 0.44 1.48
CA VAL A 108 -10.88 0.43 0.02
C VAL A 108 -9.76 -0.43 -0.51
N LEU A 109 -10.05 -1.36 -1.41
CA LEU A 109 -8.99 -2.15 -2.02
C LEU A 109 -8.16 -1.24 -2.93
N PRO A 110 -6.85 -1.07 -2.68
CA PRO A 110 -6.00 -0.28 -3.56
C PRO A 110 -5.96 -0.95 -4.94
N CYS A 111 -6.39 -0.23 -5.96
CA CYS A 111 -6.25 -0.65 -7.34
C CYS A 111 -4.75 -0.69 -7.67
N LEU A 112 -4.23 -1.84 -8.15
CA LEU A 112 -2.86 -1.90 -8.64
C LEU A 112 -2.76 -1.07 -9.92
N ALA A 113 -1.61 -0.43 -10.19
CA ALA A 113 -1.45 0.54 -11.28
C ALA A 113 -1.82 0.02 -12.69
N GLN A 114 -2.01 -1.28 -12.86
CA GLN A 114 -2.33 -1.95 -14.13
C GLN A 114 -3.73 -2.60 -14.13
N SER A 115 -4.51 -2.51 -13.05
CA SER A 115 -5.86 -3.09 -13.01
C SER A 115 -6.90 -2.07 -13.48
N SER A 116 -7.59 -2.36 -14.58
CA SER A 116 -8.84 -1.68 -14.94
C SER A 116 -9.98 -2.25 -14.09
N MET A 117 -10.07 -1.80 -12.85
CA MET A 117 -11.16 -2.23 -11.97
C MET A 117 -12.45 -1.53 -12.39
N GLU A 118 -13.39 -2.28 -12.98
CA GLU A 118 -14.73 -1.78 -13.29
C GLU A 118 -15.49 -1.39 -12.00
N GLN A 119 -15.16 -2.05 -10.89
CA GLN A 119 -15.69 -1.76 -9.57
C GLN A 119 -14.58 -1.58 -8.54
N VAL A 120 -14.76 -0.64 -7.63
CA VAL A 120 -13.85 -0.37 -6.52
C VAL A 120 -14.43 -1.02 -5.25
N PRO A 121 -13.80 -2.09 -4.71
CA PRO A 121 -14.27 -2.69 -3.48
C PRO A 121 -14.13 -1.73 -2.30
N VAL A 122 -15.25 -1.43 -1.65
CA VAL A 122 -15.30 -0.58 -0.47
C VAL A 122 -16.11 -1.28 0.62
N TRP A 123 -15.49 -1.40 1.79
CA TRP A 123 -16.10 -1.97 2.99
C TRP A 123 -15.97 -0.98 4.14
N GLY A 124 -16.86 -1.08 5.12
CA GLY A 124 -16.80 -0.22 6.30
C GLY A 124 -17.51 -0.84 7.49
N LEU A 125 -17.33 -0.18 8.64
CA LEU A 125 -18.03 -0.49 9.87
C LEU A 125 -18.93 0.68 10.25
N SER A 126 -20.17 0.39 10.65
CA SER A 126 -21.01 1.40 11.32
C SER A 126 -20.40 1.82 12.67
N ASP A 127 -20.92 2.88 13.28
CA ASP A 127 -20.64 3.24 14.68
C ASP A 127 -20.94 2.11 15.69
N LYS A 128 -21.96 1.29 15.39
CA LYS A 128 -22.33 0.10 16.18
C LYS A 128 -21.41 -1.10 15.93
N GLY A 129 -20.58 -1.06 14.89
CA GLY A 129 -19.67 -2.14 14.50
C GLY A 129 -20.28 -3.14 13.53
N ASP A 130 -21.37 -2.78 12.85
CA ASP A 130 -21.98 -3.60 11.79
C ASP A 130 -21.08 -3.60 10.56
N VAL A 131 -20.93 -4.75 9.92
CA VAL A 131 -20.13 -4.87 8.68
C VAL A 131 -20.97 -4.46 7.47
N LEU A 132 -20.43 -3.53 6.67
CA LEU A 132 -21.08 -2.96 5.51
C LEU A 132 -20.21 -3.11 4.26
N CYS A 133 -20.84 -3.47 3.14
CA CYS A 133 -20.25 -3.45 1.82
C CYS A 133 -20.89 -2.34 0.99
N ARG A 134 -20.11 -1.44 0.38
CA ARG A 134 -20.63 -0.41 -0.52
C ARG A 134 -20.81 -1.00 -1.91
N LEU A 135 -22.01 -0.91 -2.45
CA LEU A 135 -22.35 -1.40 -3.78
C LEU A 135 -22.21 -0.31 -4.84
N GLY A 136 -21.97 -0.72 -6.08
CA GLY A 136 -22.02 0.14 -7.26
C GLY A 136 -20.94 1.22 -7.34
N VAL A 137 -19.86 1.09 -6.57
CA VAL A 137 -18.73 2.02 -6.62
C VAL A 137 -17.93 1.75 -7.90
N THR A 138 -17.94 2.71 -8.81
CA THR A 138 -17.22 2.64 -10.09
C THR A 138 -16.53 3.99 -10.36
N PRO A 139 -15.60 4.07 -11.33
CA PRO A 139 -15.02 5.36 -11.72
C PRO A 139 -16.08 6.39 -12.17
N GLN A 140 -17.19 5.94 -12.75
CA GLN A 140 -18.32 6.78 -13.18
C GLN A 140 -19.34 7.04 -12.06
N ASN A 141 -19.32 6.23 -10.99
CA ASN A 141 -20.18 6.37 -9.81
C ASN A 141 -19.34 6.21 -8.52
N PRO A 142 -18.48 7.18 -8.17
CA PRO A 142 -17.56 7.06 -7.04
C PRO A 142 -18.28 7.06 -5.68
N ALA A 143 -19.50 7.62 -5.61
CA ALA A 143 -20.31 7.56 -4.40
C ALA A 143 -20.86 6.13 -4.16
N GLY A 144 -20.94 5.28 -5.17
CA GLY A 144 -21.67 4.01 -5.11
C GLY A 144 -23.19 4.21 -5.02
N SER A 145 -23.95 3.12 -5.06
CA SER A 145 -25.41 3.13 -5.07
C SER A 145 -26.03 2.93 -3.69
N SER A 146 -25.48 2.04 -2.86
CA SER A 146 -26.05 1.72 -1.55
C SER A 146 -25.06 1.02 -0.62
N TRP A 147 -25.41 0.94 0.67
CA TRP A 147 -24.75 0.09 1.64
C TRP A 147 -25.52 -1.23 1.79
N LEU A 148 -24.81 -2.36 1.73
CA LEU A 148 -25.33 -3.68 2.03
C LEU A 148 -24.85 -4.11 3.42
N HIS A 149 -25.80 -4.46 4.29
CA HIS A 149 -25.48 -5.07 5.58
C HIS A 149 -25.03 -6.52 5.39
N VAL A 150 -23.84 -6.83 5.90
CA VAL A 150 -23.32 -8.19 5.92
C VAL A 150 -23.63 -8.79 7.27
N GLY A 151 -24.47 -9.83 7.27
CA GLY A 151 -24.90 -10.52 8.49
C GLY A 151 -23.69 -11.02 9.30
N THR A 152 -23.63 -10.57 10.55
CA THR A 152 -22.60 -10.95 11.53
C THR A 152 -23.26 -11.12 12.89
N ASP A 153 -22.73 -12.02 13.71
CA ASP A 153 -23.30 -12.34 15.02
C ASP A 153 -22.72 -11.46 16.14
N GLN A 154 -21.77 -10.58 15.82
CA GLN A 154 -21.08 -9.73 16.80
C GLN A 154 -20.54 -8.44 16.19
N PRO A 155 -20.36 -7.38 16.99
CA PRO A 155 -19.85 -6.09 16.52
C PRO A 155 -18.32 -6.08 16.33
N PHE A 156 -17.88 -5.34 15.32
CA PHE A 156 -16.48 -5.17 14.95
C PHE A 156 -15.89 -3.82 15.38
N LYS A 157 -14.55 -3.75 15.41
CA LYS A 157 -13.80 -2.52 15.72
C LYS A 157 -12.84 -2.10 14.62
N SER A 158 -12.46 -3.00 13.72
CA SER A 158 -11.66 -2.64 12.55
C SER A 158 -11.87 -3.64 11.41
N ILE A 159 -11.76 -3.16 10.18
CA ILE A 159 -11.93 -3.94 8.95
C ILE A 159 -10.85 -3.56 7.91
N SER A 160 -10.41 -4.55 7.14
CA SER A 160 -9.45 -4.35 6.06
C SER A 160 -9.76 -5.25 4.87
N ILE A 161 -9.77 -4.69 3.66
CA ILE A 161 -9.76 -5.47 2.43
C ILE A 161 -8.35 -5.49 1.83
N GLY A 162 -7.84 -6.68 1.57
CA GLY A 162 -6.49 -6.92 1.03
C GLY A 162 -6.50 -7.59 -0.34
N GLY A 163 -5.29 -7.90 -0.83
CA GLY A 163 -5.08 -8.57 -2.12
C GLY A 163 -5.91 -9.86 -2.26
N GLY A 164 -6.34 -10.16 -3.49
CA GLY A 164 -7.25 -11.28 -3.75
C GLY A 164 -8.67 -11.07 -3.22
N HIS A 165 -9.06 -9.82 -2.97
CA HIS A 165 -10.37 -9.43 -2.44
C HIS A 165 -10.70 -10.01 -1.06
N GLN A 166 -9.68 -10.37 -0.26
CA GLN A 166 -9.93 -10.95 1.05
C GLN A 166 -10.26 -9.87 2.06
N VAL A 167 -11.37 -10.04 2.79
CA VAL A 167 -11.79 -9.12 3.85
C VAL A 167 -11.47 -9.73 5.20
N TRP A 168 -10.76 -8.97 6.03
CA TRP A 168 -10.40 -9.32 7.40
C TRP A 168 -11.03 -8.32 8.35
N ALA A 169 -11.50 -8.78 9.50
CA ALA A 169 -12.01 -7.88 10.53
C ALA A 169 -11.64 -8.37 11.93
N ILE A 170 -11.46 -7.42 12.83
CA ILE A 170 -11.20 -7.68 14.25
C ILE A 170 -12.45 -7.29 15.02
N ALA A 171 -13.02 -8.26 15.72
CA ALA A 171 -14.18 -8.04 16.56
C ALA A 171 -13.83 -7.30 17.86
N ARG A 172 -14.84 -6.78 18.56
CA ARG A 172 -14.63 -6.06 19.83
C ARG A 172 -14.07 -6.96 20.94
N ASP A 173 -14.39 -8.25 20.90
CA ASP A 173 -13.83 -9.32 21.75
C ASP A 173 -12.41 -9.76 21.34
N ARG A 174 -11.83 -9.12 20.31
CA ARG A 174 -10.50 -9.41 19.74
C ARG A 174 -10.43 -10.68 18.89
N ALA A 175 -11.53 -11.37 18.64
CA ALA A 175 -11.54 -12.46 17.68
C ALA A 175 -11.28 -11.92 16.26
N VAL A 176 -10.58 -12.72 15.46
CA VAL A 176 -10.23 -12.38 14.07
C VAL A 176 -11.11 -13.19 13.13
N PHE A 177 -11.69 -12.49 12.18
CA PHE A 177 -12.59 -13.05 11.18
C PHE A 177 -12.06 -12.77 9.77
N TYR A 178 -12.35 -13.69 8.87
CA TYR A 178 -12.08 -13.50 7.44
C TYR A 178 -13.31 -13.84 6.60
N ARG A 179 -13.41 -13.19 5.44
CA ARG A 179 -14.40 -13.49 4.41
C ARG A 179 -13.72 -13.59 3.05
N GLY A 180 -13.93 -14.74 2.42
CA GLY A 180 -13.46 -15.04 1.07
C GLY A 180 -14.56 -14.87 0.01
N SER A 181 -14.18 -15.13 -1.25
CA SER A 181 -15.07 -15.11 -2.42
C SER A 181 -15.71 -13.75 -2.74
N VAL A 182 -15.17 -12.66 -2.20
CA VAL A 182 -15.51 -11.31 -2.66
C VAL A 182 -14.94 -11.12 -4.06
N SER A 183 -15.72 -10.56 -4.96
CA SER A 183 -15.32 -10.29 -6.35
C SER A 183 -16.04 -9.06 -6.88
N ALA A 184 -15.70 -8.61 -8.09
CA ALA A 184 -16.46 -7.54 -8.75
C ALA A 184 -17.91 -7.96 -9.06
N SER A 185 -18.16 -9.24 -9.40
CA SER A 185 -19.52 -9.75 -9.63
C SER A 185 -20.27 -10.08 -8.34
N ASN A 186 -19.54 -10.29 -7.24
CA ASN A 186 -20.09 -10.56 -5.92
C ASN A 186 -19.33 -9.76 -4.85
N PRO A 187 -19.58 -8.45 -4.73
CA PRO A 187 -18.82 -7.55 -3.86
C PRO A 187 -18.96 -7.88 -2.38
N ALA A 188 -20.02 -8.61 -2.00
CA ALA A 188 -20.21 -9.11 -0.65
C ALA A 188 -19.62 -10.51 -0.44
N GLY A 189 -19.32 -11.28 -1.49
CA GLY A 189 -18.97 -12.70 -1.38
C GLY A 189 -20.09 -13.60 -0.82
N GLU A 190 -19.93 -14.92 -0.91
CA GLU A 190 -20.97 -15.89 -0.52
C GLU A 190 -20.80 -16.47 0.89
N THR A 191 -19.59 -16.40 1.46
CA THR A 191 -19.24 -17.09 2.72
C THR A 191 -19.44 -16.21 3.94
N GLN A 192 -19.99 -16.74 5.04
CA GLN A 192 -20.04 -16.06 6.35
C GLN A 192 -18.63 -15.70 6.85
N MET A 193 -18.53 -14.68 7.73
CA MET A 193 -17.28 -14.34 8.41
C MET A 193 -16.86 -15.52 9.30
N LEU A 194 -15.78 -16.21 8.95
CA LEU A 194 -15.28 -17.36 9.71
C LEU A 194 -14.29 -16.89 10.77
N GLY A 195 -14.61 -17.13 12.04
CA GLY A 195 -13.79 -16.75 13.18
C GLY A 195 -12.79 -17.83 13.58
N ARG A 196 -11.58 -17.43 14.00
CA ARG A 196 -10.69 -18.25 14.82
C ARG A 196 -10.36 -17.48 16.11
N SER A 197 -10.66 -18.09 17.25
CA SER A 197 -10.19 -17.64 18.56
C SER A 197 -8.75 -18.15 18.75
N PHE A 198 -7.84 -17.27 19.21
CA PHE A 198 -6.51 -17.65 19.67
C PHE A 198 -6.50 -17.78 21.19
#